data_AF-A0AAX3SWC1-F1
#
_entry.id   AF-A0AAX3SWC1-F1
#
_cell.length_a   1.000
_cell.length_b   1.000
_cell.length_c   1.000
_cell.angle_alpha   90.00
_cell.angle_beta   90.00
_cell.angle_gamma   90.00
#
_symmetry.space_group_name_H-M   'P 1'
#
loop_
_entity.id
_entity.type
_entity.pdbx_description
1 polymer ?
#
loop_
_entity_poly.entity_id
_entity_poly.type
_entity_poly.pdbx_seq_one_letter_code
_entity_poly.pdbx_strand_id
1 'polypeptide(L)'
;MDQSIKFDVIIAGPPYNIGKDFGNNIDYMELKKYINWTKKWIKLCLNFLSDNGLLYIYGFSEILARIVAQFPIEKQRFLIWHYTNKTSPSSNFWQRSHEAILCLWKDQRPNLEIDQIREPYTDSYMKLNVKERMNTKGRFGTKTTIYKVNEKGALPRDVIKIPALAAGTGMVKRHFMCKDCNNKLYHSSEKRTWKS
;
A
#
# COMPACT_ATOMS: atom_id res chain seq x y z
N MET A 1 -9.00 14.25 -20.66
CA MET A 1 -9.90 13.65 -19.66
C MET A 1 -10.64 14.78 -18.98
N ASP A 2 -11.95 14.65 -18.86
CA ASP A 2 -12.77 15.61 -18.14
C ASP A 2 -12.31 15.70 -16.66
N GLN A 3 -12.05 16.92 -16.19
CA GLN A 3 -11.61 17.16 -14.80
C GLN A 3 -12.76 17.03 -13.79
N SER A 4 -13.99 16.80 -14.25
CA SER A 4 -15.17 16.52 -13.41
C SER A 4 -15.08 15.19 -12.67
N ILE A 5 -14.37 14.20 -13.22
CA ILE A 5 -14.28 12.87 -12.62
C ILE A 5 -13.26 12.89 -11.48
N LYS A 6 -13.70 12.48 -10.30
CA LYS A 6 -12.87 12.31 -9.10
C LYS A 6 -12.98 10.89 -8.58
N PHE A 7 -11.88 10.39 -8.00
CA PHE A 7 -11.80 9.06 -7.40
C PHE A 7 -11.57 9.16 -5.91
N ASP A 8 -12.32 8.39 -5.13
CA ASP A 8 -12.09 8.28 -3.68
C ASP A 8 -10.89 7.39 -3.36
N VAL A 9 -10.61 6.41 -4.21
CA VAL A 9 -9.48 5.50 -4.03
C VAL A 9 -8.80 5.22 -5.36
N ILE A 10 -7.48 5.34 -5.38
CA ILE A 10 -6.63 4.84 -6.47
C ILE A 10 -5.65 3.85 -5.86
N ILE A 11 -5.55 2.66 -6.44
CA ILE A 11 -4.61 1.62 -6.03
C ILE A 11 -3.67 1.32 -7.19
N ALA A 12 -2.38 1.41 -6.95
CA ALA A 12 -1.34 1.20 -7.95
C ALA A 12 -0.34 0.12 -7.50
N GLY A 13 -0.12 -0.86 -8.37
CA GLY A 13 1.00 -1.80 -8.29
C GLY A 13 1.95 -1.55 -9.46
N PRO A 14 2.79 -0.50 -9.42
CA PRO A 14 3.72 -0.19 -10.50
C PRO A 14 4.82 -1.26 -10.60
N PRO A 15 5.60 -1.29 -11.69
CA PRO A 15 6.87 -2.00 -11.73
C PRO A 15 7.78 -1.51 -10.58
N TYR A 16 8.54 -2.38 -9.91
CA TYR A 16 9.30 -2.02 -8.70
C TYR A 16 10.75 -1.61 -9.02
N ASN A 17 11.13 -1.58 -10.30
CA ASN A 17 12.47 -1.27 -10.76
C ASN A 17 13.55 -2.24 -10.24
N ILE A 18 13.20 -3.53 -10.14
CA ILE A 18 14.05 -4.58 -9.56
C ILE A 18 14.72 -5.49 -10.59
N GLY A 19 14.63 -5.17 -11.88
CA GLY A 19 15.20 -5.96 -12.96
C GLY A 19 14.46 -7.27 -13.25
N LYS A 20 13.19 -7.38 -12.82
CA LYS A 20 12.41 -8.59 -13.07
C LYS A 20 12.09 -8.73 -14.55
N ASP A 21 12.43 -9.89 -15.11
CA ASP A 21 12.08 -10.25 -16.48
C ASP A 21 10.65 -10.84 -16.53
N PHE A 22 9.81 -10.25 -17.37
CA PHE A 22 8.44 -10.70 -17.63
C PHE A 22 8.31 -11.38 -19.02
N GLY A 23 9.43 -11.78 -19.63
CA GLY A 23 9.54 -12.40 -20.94
C GLY A 23 9.57 -11.38 -22.08
N ASN A 24 8.66 -10.39 -22.03
CA ASN A 24 8.53 -9.38 -23.08
C ASN A 24 9.16 -8.04 -22.71
N ASN A 25 9.48 -7.82 -21.43
CA ASN A 25 10.04 -6.57 -20.92
C ASN A 25 10.76 -6.84 -19.58
N ILE A 26 11.81 -6.06 -19.34
CA ILE A 26 12.53 -6.04 -18.07
C ILE A 26 12.01 -4.85 -17.25
N ASP A 27 11.63 -5.09 -16.00
CA ASP A 27 11.29 -4.05 -15.03
C ASP A 27 12.55 -3.32 -14.55
N TYR A 28 13.12 -2.51 -15.44
CA TYR A 28 14.30 -1.73 -15.14
C TYR A 28 14.34 -0.41 -15.90
N MET A 29 14.69 0.63 -15.17
CA MET A 29 14.96 1.98 -15.64
C MET A 29 16.04 2.57 -14.74
N GLU A 30 16.90 3.43 -15.29
CA GLU A 30 17.85 4.21 -14.50
C GLU A 30 17.11 4.93 -13.35
N LEU A 31 17.66 4.88 -12.15
CA LEU A 31 16.92 5.19 -10.92
C LEU A 31 16.32 6.61 -10.94
N LYS A 32 17.08 7.62 -11.38
CA LYS A 32 16.59 8.99 -11.47
C LYS A 32 15.47 9.12 -12.51
N LYS A 33 15.60 8.47 -13.67
CA LYS A 33 14.51 8.36 -14.65
C LYS A 33 13.27 7.69 -14.05
N TYR A 34 13.43 6.59 -13.30
CA TYR A 34 12.33 5.87 -12.66
C TYR A 34 11.60 6.74 -11.62
N ILE A 35 12.35 7.45 -10.76
CA ILE A 35 11.79 8.38 -9.76
C ILE A 35 11.03 9.51 -10.46
N ASN A 36 11.60 10.11 -11.51
CA ASN A 36 10.97 11.20 -12.25
C ASN A 36 9.70 10.74 -12.98
N TRP A 37 9.74 9.57 -13.61
CA TRP A 37 8.57 8.96 -14.23
C TRP A 37 7.49 8.68 -13.17
N THR A 38 7.89 8.14 -12.02
CA THR A 38 6.98 7.83 -10.91
C THR A 38 6.30 9.07 -10.35
N LYS A 39 7.08 10.13 -10.11
CA LYS A 39 6.57 11.42 -9.64
C LYS A 39 5.53 12.01 -10.58
N LYS A 40 5.68 11.85 -11.90
CA LYS A 40 4.74 12.38 -12.91
C LYS A 40 3.36 11.73 -12.79
N TRP A 41 3.29 10.39 -12.78
CA TRP A 41 2.00 9.71 -12.71
C TRP A 41 1.35 9.84 -11.32
N ILE A 42 2.14 9.86 -10.24
CA ILE A 42 1.59 10.11 -8.89
C ILE A 42 0.92 11.48 -8.82
N LYS A 43 1.57 12.54 -9.34
CA LYS A 43 0.98 13.88 -9.39
C LYS A 43 -0.32 13.90 -10.19
N LEU A 44 -0.39 13.15 -11.29
CA LEU A 44 -1.61 13.00 -12.07
C LEU A 44 -2.71 12.33 -11.23
N CYS A 45 -2.42 11.21 -10.56
CA CYS A 45 -3.37 10.54 -9.68
C CYS A 45 -3.88 11.46 -8.57
N LEU A 46 -3.00 12.21 -7.90
CA LEU A 46 -3.39 13.17 -6.85
C LEU A 46 -4.34 14.25 -7.36
N ASN A 47 -4.21 14.70 -8.62
CA ASN A 47 -5.13 15.67 -9.22
C ASN A 47 -6.54 15.10 -9.47
N PHE A 48 -6.64 13.78 -9.68
CA PHE A 48 -7.91 13.07 -9.89
C PHE A 48 -8.51 12.51 -8.60
N LEU A 49 -7.84 12.64 -7.44
CA LEU A 49 -8.46 12.28 -6.16
C LEU A 49 -9.56 13.28 -5.78
N SER A 50 -10.62 12.77 -5.14
CA SER A 50 -11.56 13.59 -4.38
C SER A 50 -10.87 14.20 -3.16
N ASP A 51 -11.52 15.14 -2.47
CA ASP A 51 -10.92 15.82 -1.31
C ASP A 51 -10.66 14.87 -0.12
N ASN A 52 -11.42 13.79 0.00
CA ASN A 52 -11.20 12.69 0.95
C ASN A 52 -10.51 11.48 0.31
N GLY A 53 -9.97 11.64 -0.90
CA GLY A 53 -9.42 10.54 -1.68
C GLY A 53 -8.05 10.08 -1.20
N LEU A 54 -7.76 8.79 -1.41
CA LEU A 54 -6.48 8.16 -1.07
C LEU A 54 -5.84 7.47 -2.27
N LEU A 55 -4.54 7.63 -2.41
CA LEU A 55 -3.71 6.89 -3.34
C LEU A 55 -2.84 5.89 -2.57
N TYR A 56 -2.95 4.61 -2.91
CA TYR A 56 -2.13 3.53 -2.38
C TYR A 56 -1.20 2.98 -3.45
N ILE A 57 0.09 2.89 -3.14
CA ILE A 57 1.13 2.45 -4.07
C ILE A 57 1.91 1.32 -3.43
N TYR A 58 1.82 0.12 -4.01
CA TYR A 58 2.57 -1.04 -3.57
C TYR A 58 4.02 -0.97 -4.09
N GLY A 59 4.95 -1.52 -3.31
CA GLY A 59 6.36 -1.52 -3.65
C GLY A 59 7.24 -2.18 -2.61
N PHE A 60 8.50 -2.38 -2.97
CA PHE A 60 9.52 -2.69 -1.97
C PHE A 60 9.91 -1.44 -1.18
N SER A 61 10.23 -1.63 0.10
CA SER A 61 10.55 -0.53 1.02
C SER A 61 11.65 0.38 0.47
N GLU A 62 12.64 -0.21 -0.20
CA GLU A 62 13.82 0.49 -0.71
C GLU A 62 13.49 1.43 -1.88
N ILE A 63 12.59 1.02 -2.78
CA ILE A 63 12.17 1.86 -3.91
C ILE A 63 11.14 2.89 -3.45
N LEU A 64 10.19 2.50 -2.59
CA LEU A 64 9.20 3.43 -2.04
C LEU A 64 9.85 4.47 -1.14
N ALA A 65 10.92 4.16 -0.41
CA ALA A 65 11.68 5.14 0.38
C ALA A 65 12.27 6.28 -0.49
N ARG A 66 12.61 5.98 -1.75
CA ARG A 66 13.11 7.00 -2.69
C ARG A 66 11.97 7.82 -3.30
N ILE A 67 10.80 7.21 -3.49
CA ILE A 67 9.59 7.87 -3.99
C ILE A 67 8.97 8.77 -2.92
N VAL A 68 8.76 8.27 -1.71
CA VAL A 68 8.14 8.97 -0.57
C VAL A 68 8.92 10.23 -0.21
N ALA A 69 10.26 10.21 -0.34
CA ALA A 69 11.12 11.37 -0.13
C ALA A 69 10.87 12.53 -1.13
N GLN A 70 10.10 12.30 -2.21
CA GLN A 70 9.72 13.33 -3.18
C GLN A 70 8.43 14.07 -2.84
N PHE A 71 7.74 13.68 -1.75
CA PHE A 71 6.44 14.20 -1.34
C PHE A 71 6.49 14.75 0.10
N PRO A 72 5.58 15.68 0.47
CA PRO A 72 5.56 16.29 1.79
C PRO A 72 5.26 15.27 2.91
N ILE A 73 5.94 15.40 4.05
CA ILE A 73 5.86 14.44 5.16
C ILE A 73 4.48 14.40 5.83
N GLU A 74 3.77 15.52 5.80
CA GLU A 74 2.43 15.71 6.32
C GLU A 74 1.32 15.20 5.38
N LYS A 75 1.69 14.77 4.16
CA LYS A 75 0.76 14.28 3.13
C LYS A 75 0.97 12.80 2.77
N GLN A 76 1.56 12.04 3.70
CA GLN A 76 1.91 10.65 3.46
C GLN A 76 1.83 9.77 4.71
N ARG A 77 1.62 8.48 4.47
CA ARG A 77 1.74 7.42 5.47
C ARG A 77 2.41 6.21 4.83
N PHE A 78 3.41 5.66 5.52
CA PHE A 78 4.06 4.43 5.10
C PHE A 78 3.39 3.26 5.82
N LEU A 79 2.84 2.31 5.07
CA LEU A 79 2.23 1.11 5.60
C LEU A 79 3.06 -0.10 5.20
N ILE A 80 2.99 -1.16 5.99
CA ILE A 80 3.70 -2.41 5.77
C ILE A 80 2.68 -3.54 5.67
N TRP A 81 2.73 -4.29 4.57
CA TRP A 81 2.02 -5.55 4.45
C TRP A 81 2.97 -6.70 4.75
N HIS A 82 2.82 -7.28 5.94
CA HIS A 82 3.58 -8.45 6.36
C HIS A 82 2.85 -9.74 5.97
N TYR A 83 3.54 -10.60 5.22
CA TYR A 83 3.01 -11.90 4.80
C TYR A 83 3.03 -12.88 5.98
N THR A 84 1.90 -13.49 6.28
CA THR A 84 1.82 -14.50 7.36
C THR A 84 2.13 -15.93 6.90
N ASN A 85 2.16 -16.18 5.59
CA ASN A 85 2.30 -17.52 5.00
C ASN A 85 3.44 -17.65 3.98
N LYS A 86 4.13 -16.56 3.64
CA LYS A 86 5.19 -16.56 2.62
C LYS A 86 6.54 -16.57 3.31
N THR A 87 7.29 -17.65 3.13
CA THR A 87 8.66 -17.77 3.61
C THR A 87 9.60 -18.16 2.46
N SER A 88 10.85 -17.71 2.53
CA SER A 88 11.91 -18.23 1.65
C SER A 88 12.47 -19.49 2.31
N PRO A 89 12.57 -20.63 1.60
CA PRO A 89 13.04 -21.88 2.18
C PRO A 89 14.52 -21.84 2.57
N SER A 90 15.30 -20.95 1.96
CA SER A 90 16.68 -20.68 2.31
C SER A 90 17.01 -19.20 2.11
N SER A 91 17.83 -18.64 3.00
CA SER A 91 18.38 -17.31 2.91
C SER A 91 19.71 -17.28 3.67
N ASN A 92 20.73 -16.67 3.10
CA ASN A 92 22.01 -16.38 3.78
C ASN A 92 22.04 -14.96 4.39
N PHE A 93 20.89 -14.27 4.41
CA PHE A 93 20.72 -12.92 4.94
C PHE A 93 19.31 -12.71 5.54
N TRP A 94 18.98 -11.49 5.97
CA TRP A 94 17.63 -11.12 6.41
C TRP A 94 16.59 -11.37 5.32
N GLN A 95 15.65 -12.28 5.59
CA GLN A 95 14.60 -12.61 4.65
C GLN A 95 13.59 -11.47 4.53
N ARG A 96 13.22 -11.12 3.29
CA ARG A 96 12.07 -10.25 3.05
C ARG A 96 10.78 -10.96 3.46
N SER A 97 10.05 -10.37 4.40
CA SER A 97 8.77 -10.89 4.91
C SER A 97 7.61 -9.93 4.70
N HIS A 98 7.82 -8.85 3.95
CA HIS A 98 6.81 -7.83 3.70
C HIS A 98 6.98 -7.12 2.35
N GLU A 99 5.90 -6.50 1.91
CA GLU A 99 5.89 -5.39 0.97
C GLU A 99 5.47 -4.11 1.70
N ALA A 100 5.83 -2.97 1.13
CA ALA A 100 5.42 -1.67 1.63
C ALA A 100 4.29 -1.11 0.76
N ILE A 101 3.46 -0.28 1.38
CA ILE A 101 2.38 0.45 0.71
C ILE A 101 2.55 1.92 1.08
N LEU A 102 2.81 2.75 0.09
CA LEU A 102 2.83 4.20 0.25
C LEU A 102 1.40 4.72 0.10
N CYS A 103 0.88 5.36 1.15
CA CYS A 103 -0.43 6.01 1.17
C CYS A 103 -0.23 7.52 1.07
N LEU A 104 -0.85 8.16 0.06
CA LEU A 104 -0.76 9.60 -0.22
C LEU A 104 -2.16 10.22 -0.30
N TRP A 105 -2.24 11.50 0.06
CA TRP A 105 -3.45 12.32 -0.10
C TRP A 105 -3.10 13.71 -0.64
N LYS A 106 -4.11 14.42 -1.14
CA LYS A 106 -3.92 15.70 -1.85
C LYS A 106 -3.67 16.86 -0.91
N ASP A 107 -4.64 17.20 -0.06
CA ASP A 107 -4.62 18.43 0.73
C ASP A 107 -4.70 18.15 2.23
N GLN A 108 -5.90 17.88 2.73
CA GLN A 108 -6.11 17.53 4.13
C GLN A 108 -6.05 16.01 4.31
N ARG A 109 -5.64 15.59 5.51
CA ARG A 109 -5.70 14.17 5.87
C ARG A 109 -7.15 13.70 5.78
N PRO A 110 -7.45 12.65 5.00
CA PRO A 110 -8.82 12.19 4.83
C PRO A 110 -9.48 11.75 6.14
N ASN A 111 -10.76 12.07 6.29
CA ASN A 111 -11.58 11.62 7.41
C ASN A 111 -12.14 10.22 7.11
N LEU A 112 -11.41 9.18 7.51
CA LEU A 112 -11.82 7.80 7.30
C LEU A 112 -12.76 7.31 8.40
N GLU A 113 -13.71 6.46 8.04
CA GLU A 113 -14.51 5.69 8.99
C GLU A 113 -13.66 4.57 9.63
N ILE A 114 -12.75 4.98 10.52
CA ILE A 114 -11.70 4.12 11.07
C ILE A 114 -12.25 2.92 11.86
N ASP A 115 -13.49 3.03 12.34
CA ASP A 115 -14.19 2.00 13.08
C ASP A 115 -14.45 0.74 12.24
N GLN A 116 -14.53 0.85 10.91
CA GLN A 116 -14.74 -0.31 10.02
C GLN A 116 -13.50 -1.21 9.90
N ILE A 117 -12.33 -0.68 10.25
CA ILE A 117 -11.04 -1.36 10.05
C ILE A 117 -10.29 -1.56 11.38
N ARG A 118 -11.02 -1.53 12.50
CA ARG A 118 -10.44 -1.84 13.81
C ARG A 118 -9.99 -3.30 13.87
N GLU A 119 -9.00 -3.52 14.72
CA GLU A 119 -8.42 -4.84 14.94
C GLU A 119 -8.79 -5.34 16.34
N PRO A 120 -8.96 -6.65 16.56
CA PRO A 120 -9.14 -7.18 17.90
C PRO A 120 -8.01 -6.76 18.84
N TYR A 121 -8.37 -6.47 20.10
CA TYR A 121 -7.37 -6.28 21.14
C TYR A 121 -6.65 -7.60 21.43
N THR A 122 -5.41 -7.50 21.89
CA THR A 122 -4.76 -8.62 22.57
C THR A 122 -5.23 -8.64 24.03
N ASP A 123 -5.19 -9.81 24.67
CA ASP A 123 -5.58 -9.97 26.08
C ASP A 123 -4.80 -9.01 27.00
N SER A 124 -3.52 -8.78 26.69
CA SER A 124 -2.68 -7.82 27.41
C SER A 124 -3.19 -6.38 27.33
N TYR A 125 -3.74 -5.96 26.19
CA TYR A 125 -4.30 -4.62 26.01
C TYR A 125 -5.69 -4.48 26.63
N MET A 126 -6.49 -5.55 26.66
CA MET A 126 -7.77 -5.57 27.38
C MET A 126 -7.59 -5.28 28.88
N LYS A 127 -6.50 -5.80 29.48
CA LYS A 127 -6.13 -5.53 30.88
C LYS A 127 -5.75 -4.07 31.16
N LEU A 128 -5.61 -3.24 30.12
CA LEU A 128 -5.33 -1.80 30.28
C LEU A 128 -6.60 -0.96 30.38
N ASN A 129 -7.79 -1.55 30.25
CA ASN A 129 -9.03 -0.81 30.38
C ASN A 129 -9.12 -0.11 31.74
N VAL A 130 -9.46 1.18 31.73
CA VAL A 130 -9.55 2.05 32.92
C VAL A 130 -8.19 2.34 33.58
N LYS A 131 -7.06 1.89 33.01
CA LYS A 131 -5.74 2.29 33.52
C LYS A 131 -5.42 3.73 33.19
N GLU A 132 -4.98 4.45 34.21
CA GLU A 132 -4.45 5.80 34.09
C GLU A 132 -3.05 5.76 33.47
N ARG A 133 -2.83 6.59 32.45
CA ARG A 133 -1.51 6.76 31.83
C ARG A 133 -0.94 8.09 32.26
N MET A 134 0.03 8.03 33.15
CA MET A 134 0.85 9.17 33.53
C MET A 134 1.50 9.79 32.29
N ASN A 135 1.61 11.11 32.31
CA ASN A 135 2.30 11.83 31.25
C ASN A 135 3.79 11.44 31.22
N THR A 136 4.37 11.46 30.02
CA THR A 136 5.82 11.36 29.83
C THR A 136 6.22 12.46 28.87
N LYS A 137 7.09 13.36 29.34
CA LYS A 137 7.54 14.53 28.58
C LYS A 137 8.05 14.08 27.21
N GLY A 138 7.46 14.60 26.13
CA GLY A 138 7.85 14.32 24.74
C GLY A 138 7.07 13.21 24.01
N ARG A 139 6.33 12.33 24.71
CA ARG A 139 5.59 11.22 24.04
C ARG A 139 4.07 11.31 24.16
N PHE A 140 3.54 11.81 25.27
CA PHE A 140 2.10 11.80 25.56
C PHE A 140 1.53 13.16 25.99
N GLY A 141 2.18 14.26 25.62
CA GLY A 141 1.73 15.61 25.97
C GLY A 141 1.78 15.88 27.48
N THR A 142 0.98 16.86 27.93
CA THR A 142 0.98 17.35 29.32
C THR A 142 -0.13 16.75 30.19
N LYS A 143 -1.15 16.14 29.58
CA LYS A 143 -2.36 15.67 30.28
C LYS A 143 -2.31 14.18 30.59
N THR A 144 -2.69 13.81 31.80
CA THR A 144 -2.99 12.42 32.16
C THR A 144 -4.24 11.96 31.40
N THR A 145 -4.23 10.72 30.92
CA THR A 145 -5.35 10.15 30.15
C THR A 145 -5.75 8.79 30.70
N ILE A 146 -7.05 8.50 30.69
CA ILE A 146 -7.58 7.18 31.02
C ILE A 146 -7.69 6.38 29.73
N TYR A 147 -7.11 5.18 29.70
CA TYR A 147 -7.25 4.28 28.56
C TYR A 147 -8.60 3.56 28.63
N LYS A 148 -9.56 3.98 27.81
CA LYS A 148 -10.83 3.28 27.63
C LYS A 148 -10.76 2.43 26.35
N VAL A 149 -11.02 1.13 26.49
CA VAL A 149 -11.12 0.25 25.32
C VAL A 149 -12.35 0.62 24.49
N ASN A 150 -12.23 0.51 23.17
CA ASN A 150 -13.37 0.69 22.27
C ASN A 150 -14.00 -0.67 22.00
N GLU A 151 -15.33 -0.77 22.08
CA GLU A 151 -16.07 -2.03 21.89
C GLU A 151 -15.84 -2.66 20.51
N LYS A 152 -15.57 -1.84 19.49
CA LYS A 152 -15.25 -2.28 18.12
C LYS A 152 -13.79 -2.72 17.93
N GLY A 153 -12.95 -2.62 18.97
CA GLY A 153 -11.55 -3.06 18.94
C GLY A 153 -10.51 -1.92 18.93
N ALA A 154 -9.25 -2.30 18.81
CA ALA A 154 -8.10 -1.41 18.68
C ALA A 154 -8.14 -0.64 17.35
N LEU A 155 -7.57 0.57 17.34
CA LEU A 155 -7.35 1.31 16.09
C LEU A 155 -6.48 0.49 15.12
N PRO A 156 -6.71 0.62 13.79
CA PRO A 156 -5.90 -0.07 12.78
C PRO A 156 -4.43 0.29 12.92
N ARG A 157 -3.58 -0.70 12.63
CA ARG A 157 -2.13 -0.53 12.62
C ARG A 157 -1.62 -0.23 11.22
N ASP A 158 -0.47 0.42 11.16
CA ASP A 158 0.28 0.65 9.91
C ASP A 158 1.03 -0.60 9.44
N VAL A 159 1.13 -1.64 10.28
CA VAL A 159 1.62 -2.97 9.90
C VAL A 159 0.44 -3.93 9.80
N ILE A 160 0.05 -4.23 8.56
CA ILE A 160 -1.05 -5.10 8.17
C ILE A 160 -0.53 -6.53 8.04
N LYS A 161 -1.16 -7.47 8.76
CA LYS A 161 -0.77 -8.89 8.77
C LYS A 161 -1.81 -9.72 8.02
N ILE A 162 -1.58 -9.97 6.74
CA ILE A 162 -2.50 -10.71 5.87
C ILE A 162 -1.68 -11.70 5.04
N PRO A 163 -2.14 -12.96 4.86
CA PRO A 163 -1.46 -13.93 4.01
C PRO A 163 -1.40 -13.44 2.56
N ALA A 164 -0.29 -13.72 1.87
CA ALA A 164 -0.23 -13.59 0.42
C ALA A 164 -1.12 -14.65 -0.24
N LEU A 165 -1.70 -14.31 -1.40
CA LEU A 165 -2.43 -15.30 -2.20
C LEU A 165 -1.51 -16.47 -2.53
N ALA A 166 -1.95 -17.69 -2.24
CA ALA A 166 -1.23 -18.90 -2.60
C ALA A 166 -1.04 -18.93 -4.13
N ALA A 167 0.19 -19.21 -4.58
CA ALA A 167 0.53 -19.24 -5.99
C ALA A 167 -0.47 -20.09 -6.78
N GLY A 168 -1.14 -19.49 -7.78
CA GLY A 168 -2.12 -20.17 -8.64
C GLY A 168 -3.58 -19.74 -8.44
N THR A 169 -3.98 -19.32 -7.23
CA THR A 169 -5.39 -18.93 -6.97
C THR A 169 -5.85 -17.67 -7.70
N GLY A 170 -4.92 -16.75 -8.01
CA GLY A 170 -5.19 -15.54 -8.78
C GLY A 170 -5.11 -15.71 -10.31
N MET A 171 -4.69 -16.88 -10.84
CA MET A 171 -4.56 -17.07 -12.29
C MET A 171 -5.93 -17.19 -12.99
N VAL A 172 -6.96 -17.62 -12.26
CA VAL A 172 -8.29 -17.92 -12.81
C VAL A 172 -9.13 -16.66 -13.10
N LYS A 173 -8.66 -15.46 -12.70
CA LYS A 173 -9.42 -14.19 -12.84
C LYS A 173 -8.59 -13.02 -13.40
N ARG A 174 -7.57 -13.29 -14.22
CA ARG A 174 -6.78 -12.22 -14.87
C ARG A 174 -7.36 -11.87 -16.23
N HIS A 175 -7.65 -10.58 -16.41
CA HIS A 175 -8.00 -9.99 -17.69
C HIS A 175 -6.82 -9.16 -18.20
N PHE A 176 -6.49 -9.30 -19.47
CA PHE A 176 -5.45 -8.54 -20.15
C PHE A 176 -6.09 -7.62 -21.17
N MET A 177 -5.76 -6.33 -21.12
CA MET A 177 -6.17 -5.36 -22.14
C MET A 177 -5.07 -5.26 -23.19
N CYS A 178 -5.37 -5.63 -24.44
CA CYS A 178 -4.44 -5.46 -25.55
C CYS A 178 -4.45 -4.00 -26.00
N LYS A 179 -3.31 -3.32 -25.90
CA LYS A 179 -3.17 -1.91 -26.28
C LYS A 179 -3.23 -1.70 -27.79
N ASP A 180 -2.78 -2.68 -28.57
CA ASP A 180 -2.71 -2.60 -30.03
C ASP A 180 -3.95 -3.23 -30.70
N CYS A 181 -4.88 -3.76 -29.91
CA CYS A 181 -6.11 -4.42 -30.37
C CYS A 181 -7.36 -3.65 -29.94
N ASN A 182 -7.32 -2.31 -30.04
CA ASN A 182 -8.44 -1.43 -29.66
C ASN A 182 -8.95 -1.68 -28.22
N ASN A 183 -8.03 -1.89 -27.26
CA ASN A 183 -8.34 -2.14 -25.84
C ASN A 183 -9.21 -3.37 -25.56
N LYS A 184 -9.19 -4.38 -26.43
CA LYS A 184 -9.92 -5.63 -26.20
C LYS A 184 -9.40 -6.37 -24.96
N LEU A 185 -10.33 -6.88 -24.14
CA LEU A 185 -10.05 -7.65 -22.93
C LEU A 185 -9.98 -9.15 -23.24
N TYR A 186 -8.96 -9.82 -22.73
CA TYR A 186 -8.70 -11.24 -22.91
C TYR A 186 -8.54 -11.96 -21.58
N HIS A 187 -8.97 -13.22 -21.50
CA HIS A 187 -8.79 -14.04 -20.31
C HIS A 187 -7.40 -14.68 -20.27
N SER A 188 -6.87 -14.95 -19.07
CA SER A 188 -5.50 -15.47 -18.89
C SER A 188 -5.19 -16.78 -19.64
N SER A 189 -6.21 -17.59 -19.89
CA SER A 189 -6.12 -18.86 -20.63
C SER A 189 -5.84 -18.65 -22.12
N GLU A 190 -6.27 -17.52 -22.69
CA GLU A 190 -6.17 -17.20 -24.11
C GLU A 190 -4.77 -16.75 -24.51
N LYS A 191 -3.88 -16.45 -23.54
CA LYS A 191 -2.50 -16.00 -23.80
C LYS A 191 -1.57 -17.13 -24.25
N ARG A 192 -1.88 -18.39 -23.95
CA ARG A 192 -0.97 -19.53 -24.23
C ARG A 192 -0.77 -19.81 -25.72
N THR A 193 -1.61 -19.28 -26.60
CA THR A 193 -1.52 -19.44 -28.04
C THR A 193 -0.78 -18.31 -28.74
N TRP A 194 -0.35 -17.27 -28.01
CA TRP A 194 0.35 -16.11 -28.57
C TRP A 194 1.83 -16.18 -28.21
N LYS A 195 2.63 -16.74 -29.11
CA LYS A 195 4.07 -16.44 -29.18
C LYS A 195 4.23 -15.26 -30.14
N SER A 196 4.71 -14.13 -29.61
CA SER A 196 5.36 -13.08 -30.41
C SER A 196 6.70 -13.60 -30.92
#